data_AF-A0AA38Z097-F1
#
_entry.id   AF-A0AA38Z097-F1
#
_cell.length_a   1.000
_cell.length_b   1.000
_cell.length_c   1.000
_cell.angle_alpha   90.00
_cell.angle_beta   90.00
_cell.angle_gamma   90.00
#
_symmetry.space_group_name_H-M   'P 1'
#
loop_
_entity.id
_entity.type
_entity.pdbx_description
1 polymer ?
#
loop_
_entity_poly.entity_id
_entity_poly.type
_entity_poly.pdbx_seq_one_letter_code
_entity_poly.pdbx_strand_id
1 'polypeptide(L)'
;MAVILSSWSENYGDPSESKDLLTQFKGAAVAIASDEKIALLGAIQSLFEGSMYTFVFLWTPALSPNDEEIPHGFIFATFMLASMLGSSLASRLLARTSLKVESYMQIVFVISSASLLLPIVTNILIEPSKVKGGSISFGGCVQLLGFCTFEACVGIFWPSIMKMRSQYIPEEARSTIMNFFRIPLNIFVCIVLYNVNAFPITVMFGMCSIFLFVASILQRRLMVIADKSKTEDWASMKDKNMEAEPLNI
;
A
#
# COMPACT_ATOMS: atom_id res chain seq x y z
N MET A 1 28.88 14.53 -19.93
CA MET A 1 27.74 14.98 -20.76
C MET A 1 27.92 14.65 -22.24
N ALA A 2 29.06 14.96 -22.86
CA ALA A 2 29.32 14.69 -24.28
C ALA A 2 29.19 13.19 -24.67
N VAL A 3 29.70 12.28 -23.85
CA VAL A 3 29.59 10.82 -24.09
C VAL A 3 28.14 10.33 -24.02
N ILE A 4 27.33 10.90 -23.11
CA ILE A 4 25.91 10.55 -22.98
C ILE A 4 25.13 11.05 -24.20
N LEU A 5 25.37 12.28 -24.64
CA LEU A 5 24.76 12.83 -25.85
C LEU A 5 25.17 12.07 -27.13
N SER A 6 26.38 11.51 -27.18
CA SER A 6 26.88 10.80 -28.36
C SER A 6 26.55 9.31 -28.41
N SER A 7 26.26 8.67 -27.26
CA SER A 7 25.99 7.23 -27.18
C SER A 7 24.55 6.90 -26.83
N TRP A 8 23.73 7.90 -26.50
CA TRP A 8 22.31 7.70 -26.25
C TRP A 8 21.53 7.75 -27.56
N SER A 9 21.23 6.58 -28.12
CA SER A 9 20.16 6.44 -29.10
C SER A 9 18.84 6.73 -28.39
N GLU A 10 18.30 7.92 -28.60
CA GLU A 10 17.01 8.34 -28.03
C GLU A 10 15.94 7.32 -28.45
N ASN A 11 15.39 6.63 -27.46
CA ASN A 11 14.32 5.66 -27.66
C ASN A 11 13.04 6.43 -27.92
N TYR A 12 12.85 6.86 -29.18
CA TYR A 12 11.56 7.34 -29.66
C TYR A 12 10.64 6.12 -29.66
N GLY A 13 9.82 6.00 -28.61
CA GLY A 13 8.84 4.92 -28.47
C GLY A 13 8.09 4.69 -29.78
N ASP A 14 7.80 3.42 -30.06
CA ASP A 14 7.23 2.98 -31.33
C ASP A 14 5.94 3.79 -31.61
N PRO A 15 5.83 4.53 -32.73
CA PRO A 15 4.63 5.31 -33.04
C PRO A 15 3.38 4.43 -33.22
N SER A 16 3.56 3.12 -33.40
CA SER A 16 2.49 2.12 -33.41
C SER A 16 1.91 1.82 -32.00
N GLU A 17 2.58 2.23 -30.92
CA GLU A 17 2.11 2.10 -29.53
C GLU A 17 1.37 3.34 -29.01
N SER A 18 1.08 4.33 -29.85
CA SER A 18 0.13 5.42 -29.53
C SER A 18 -1.32 4.92 -29.51
N LYS A 19 -1.58 3.83 -28.77
CA LYS A 19 -2.95 3.42 -28.44
C LYS A 19 -3.59 4.59 -27.71
N ASP A 20 -4.66 5.12 -28.30
CA ASP A 20 -5.49 6.18 -27.72
C ASP A 20 -5.72 5.91 -26.24
N LEU A 21 -5.56 6.92 -25.38
CA LEU A 21 -5.72 6.77 -23.93
C LEU A 21 -7.07 6.12 -23.59
N LEU A 22 -8.14 6.50 -24.30
CA LEU A 22 -9.47 5.89 -24.13
C LEU A 22 -9.47 4.38 -24.44
N THR A 23 -8.72 3.94 -25.45
CA THR A 23 -8.59 2.53 -25.84
C THR A 23 -7.79 1.75 -24.80
N GLN A 24 -6.74 2.35 -24.22
CA GLN A 24 -5.99 1.75 -23.12
C GLN A 24 -6.82 1.65 -21.84
N PHE A 25 -7.57 2.70 -21.49
CA PHE A 25 -8.48 2.71 -20.33
C PHE A 25 -9.62 1.71 -20.51
N LYS A 26 -10.18 1.57 -21.72
CA LYS A 26 -11.18 0.55 -22.04
C LYS A 26 -10.59 -0.86 -21.93
N GLY A 27 -9.38 -1.08 -22.43
CA GLY A 27 -8.65 -2.35 -22.29
C GLY A 27 -8.37 -2.70 -20.82
N ALA A 28 -7.94 -1.72 -20.02
CA ALA A 28 -7.76 -1.88 -18.59
C ALA A 28 -9.08 -2.20 -17.88
N ALA A 29 -10.18 -1.52 -18.22
CA ALA A 29 -11.49 -1.78 -17.64
C ALA A 29 -11.99 -3.21 -17.95
N VAL A 30 -11.76 -3.71 -19.17
CA VAL A 30 -12.09 -5.09 -19.54
C VAL A 30 -11.20 -6.09 -18.78
N ALA A 31 -9.89 -5.82 -18.67
CA ALA A 31 -8.98 -6.69 -17.92
C ALA A 31 -9.33 -6.74 -16.42
N ILE A 32 -9.69 -5.60 -15.83
CA ILE A 32 -10.15 -5.48 -14.44
C ILE A 32 -11.49 -6.22 -14.24
N ALA A 33 -12.42 -6.10 -15.19
CA ALA A 33 -13.69 -6.80 -15.12
C ALA A 33 -13.55 -8.32 -15.31
N SER A 34 -12.50 -8.75 -16.02
CA SER A 34 -12.22 -10.16 -16.30
C SER A 34 -11.45 -10.86 -15.18
N ASP A 35 -10.56 -10.13 -14.48
CA ASP A 35 -9.78 -10.68 -13.37
C ASP A 35 -9.99 -9.89 -12.07
N GLU A 36 -10.80 -10.47 -11.20
CA GLU A 36 -11.09 -9.92 -9.87
C GLU A 36 -9.81 -9.72 -9.03
N LYS A 37 -8.74 -10.51 -9.25
CA LYS A 37 -7.47 -10.35 -8.52
C LYS A 37 -6.82 -9.03 -8.85
N ILE A 38 -6.85 -8.63 -10.12
CA ILE A 38 -6.32 -7.35 -10.59
C ILE A 38 -7.10 -6.19 -9.96
N ALA A 39 -8.44 -6.30 -9.94
CA ALA A 39 -9.30 -5.30 -9.32
C ALA A 39 -9.01 -5.13 -7.82
N LEU A 40 -8.95 -6.25 -7.09
CA LEU A 40 -8.66 -6.26 -5.65
C LEU A 40 -7.27 -5.70 -5.36
N LEU A 41 -6.26 -6.09 -6.13
CA LEU A 41 -4.89 -5.61 -5.96
C LEU A 41 -4.77 -4.10 -6.19
N GLY A 42 -5.42 -3.58 -7.25
CA GLY A 42 -5.46 -2.15 -7.56
C GLY A 42 -6.17 -1.34 -6.47
N ALA A 43 -7.29 -1.85 -5.94
CA ALA A 43 -8.02 -1.22 -4.85
C ALA A 43 -7.20 -1.18 -3.55
N ILE A 44 -6.59 -2.30 -3.16
CA ILE A 44 -5.73 -2.40 -1.96
C ILE A 44 -4.56 -1.41 -2.05
N GLN A 45 -3.89 -1.37 -3.21
CA GLN A 45 -2.76 -0.47 -3.42
C GLN A 45 -3.18 0.99 -3.28
N SER A 46 -4.30 1.36 -3.91
CA SER A 46 -4.79 2.73 -3.86
C SER A 46 -5.18 3.13 -2.44
N LEU A 47 -5.93 2.29 -1.71
CA LEU A 47 -6.35 2.55 -0.32
C LEU A 47 -5.15 2.76 0.61
N PHE A 48 -4.11 1.94 0.45
CA PHE A 48 -2.89 2.06 1.25
C PHE A 48 -2.13 3.34 0.92
N GLU A 49 -1.90 3.63 -0.35
CA GLU A 49 -1.17 4.83 -0.78
C GLU A 49 -1.91 6.12 -0.41
N GLY A 50 -3.24 6.16 -0.56
CA GLY A 50 -4.05 7.29 -0.12
C GLY A 50 -3.93 7.55 1.38
N SER A 51 -3.90 6.49 2.18
CA SER A 51 -3.68 6.58 3.64
C SER A 51 -2.25 7.05 3.97
N MET A 52 -1.25 6.56 3.24
CA MET A 52 0.15 6.98 3.38
C MET A 52 0.33 8.46 3.06
N TYR A 53 -0.23 8.96 1.95
CA TYR A 53 -0.14 10.37 1.60
C TYR A 53 -0.82 11.26 2.65
N THR A 54 -1.99 10.86 3.12
CA THR A 54 -2.70 11.56 4.21
C THR A 54 -1.85 11.61 5.48
N PHE A 55 -1.22 10.48 5.85
CA PHE A 55 -0.31 10.42 6.99
C PHE A 55 0.87 11.39 6.85
N VAL A 56 1.53 11.45 5.70
CA VAL A 56 2.67 12.36 5.44
C VAL A 56 2.29 13.83 5.62
N PHE A 57 1.05 14.22 5.34
CA PHE A 57 0.56 15.58 5.60
C PHE A 57 0.16 15.82 7.06
N LEU A 58 -0.38 14.81 7.75
CA LEU A 58 -0.99 14.98 9.06
C LEU A 58 -0.08 14.63 10.24
N TRP A 59 1.03 13.92 10.06
CA TRP A 59 1.87 13.52 11.19
C TRP A 59 2.46 14.71 11.95
N THR A 60 2.86 15.78 11.25
CA THR A 60 3.40 17.00 11.87
C THR A 60 2.40 17.70 12.79
N PRO A 61 1.18 18.09 12.33
CA PRO A 61 0.19 18.70 13.22
C PRO A 61 -0.37 17.73 14.27
N ALA A 62 -0.32 16.42 14.02
CA ALA A 62 -0.74 15.42 15.00
C ALA A 62 0.24 15.27 16.18
N LEU A 63 1.53 15.52 15.95
CA LEU A 63 2.57 15.40 16.96
C LEU A 63 2.88 16.74 17.65
N SER A 64 2.67 17.86 16.96
CA SER A 64 2.82 19.21 17.50
C SER A 64 1.52 20.03 17.39
N PRO A 65 0.46 19.69 18.16
CA PRO A 65 -0.81 20.42 18.12
C PRO A 65 -0.73 21.83 18.73
N ASN A 66 0.32 22.13 19.51
CA ASN A 66 0.51 23.41 20.22
C ASN A 66 1.76 24.19 19.73
N ASP A 67 2.26 23.92 18.52
CA ASP A 67 3.53 24.49 18.01
C ASP A 67 4.72 24.26 18.96
N GLU A 68 4.80 23.06 19.54
CA GLU A 68 5.96 22.62 20.30
C GLU A 68 7.18 22.50 19.38
N GLU A 69 8.35 22.95 19.85
CA GLU A 69 9.62 22.82 19.13
C GLU A 69 10.11 21.37 19.16
N ILE A 70 9.57 20.57 18.24
CA ILE A 70 9.95 19.18 18.06
C ILE A 70 11.04 19.09 16.98
N PRO A 71 12.08 18.25 17.15
CA PRO A 71 13.10 18.03 16.12
C PRO A 71 12.53 17.19 14.95
N HIS A 72 11.79 17.82 14.06
CA HIS A 72 11.12 17.20 12.91
C HIS A 72 12.06 16.33 12.06
N GLY A 73 13.31 16.79 11.84
CA GLY A 73 14.31 16.06 11.07
C GLY A 73 14.70 14.71 11.69
N PHE A 74 14.84 14.64 13.02
CA PHE A 74 15.16 13.40 13.72
C PHE A 74 13.99 12.41 13.70
N ILE A 75 12.76 12.90 13.81
CA ILE A 75 11.55 12.08 13.72
C ILE A 75 11.42 11.49 12.32
N PHE A 76 11.57 12.33 11.29
CA PHE A 76 11.55 11.88 9.92
C PHE A 76 12.67 10.86 9.62
N ALA A 77 13.88 11.07 10.14
CA ALA A 77 14.97 10.09 10.04
C ALA A 77 14.61 8.76 10.71
N THR A 78 13.89 8.80 11.84
CA THR A 78 13.41 7.60 12.54
C THR A 78 12.36 6.86 11.72
N PHE A 79 11.45 7.59 11.05
CA PHE A 79 10.48 7.00 10.10
C PHE A 79 11.17 6.32 8.92
N MET A 80 12.17 6.98 8.33
CA MET A 80 12.96 6.38 7.25
C MET A 80 13.74 5.14 7.71
N LEU A 81 14.27 5.16 8.93
CA LEU A 81 14.92 3.97 9.51
C LEU A 81 13.91 2.83 9.71
N ALA A 82 12.71 3.13 10.22
CA ALA A 82 11.65 2.14 10.40
C ALA A 82 11.20 1.53 9.06
N SER A 83 11.05 2.33 8.01
CA SER A 83 10.68 1.84 6.67
C SER A 83 11.78 1.00 6.01
N MET A 84 13.07 1.34 6.24
CA MET A 84 14.21 0.50 5.82
C MET A 84 14.23 -0.84 6.54
N LEU A 85 13.96 -0.86 7.85
CA LEU A 85 13.82 -2.10 8.62
C LEU A 85 12.67 -2.96 8.09
N GLY A 86 11.51 -2.35 7.82
CA GLY A 86 10.36 -3.02 7.22
C GLY A 86 10.67 -3.64 5.85
N SER A 87 11.34 -2.89 4.98
CA SER A 87 11.76 -3.37 3.64
C SER A 87 12.72 -4.56 3.73
N SER A 88 13.67 -4.50 4.67
CA SER A 88 14.61 -5.60 4.93
C SER A 88 13.90 -6.85 5.46
N LEU A 89 12.92 -6.68 6.36
CA LEU A 89 12.10 -7.78 6.87
C LEU A 89 11.29 -8.41 5.73
N ALA A 90 10.65 -7.60 4.90
CA ALA A 90 9.90 -8.09 3.74
C ALA A 90 10.79 -8.85 2.77
N SER A 91 12.01 -8.36 2.50
CA SER A 91 12.96 -9.06 1.63
C SER A 91 13.30 -10.46 2.16
N ARG A 92 13.48 -10.59 3.48
CA ARG A 92 13.68 -11.90 4.14
C ARG A 92 12.44 -12.78 4.12
N LEU A 93 11.24 -12.19 4.28
CA LEU A 93 9.97 -12.92 4.19
C LEU A 93 9.73 -13.42 2.77
N LEU A 94 10.04 -12.60 1.76
CA LEU A 94 9.92 -12.93 0.34
C LEU A 94 10.89 -14.02 -0.10
N ALA A 95 12.06 -14.12 0.54
CA ALA A 95 13.02 -15.19 0.33
C ALA A 95 12.55 -16.54 0.90
N ARG A 96 11.59 -16.55 1.83
CA ARG A 96 11.02 -17.78 2.38
C ARG A 96 9.81 -18.22 1.55
N THR A 97 9.96 -19.32 0.82
CA THR A 97 8.92 -19.90 -0.05
C THR A 97 7.67 -20.36 0.70
N SER A 98 7.77 -20.60 2.01
CA SER A 98 6.65 -21.08 2.84
C SER A 98 5.66 -19.99 3.26
N LEU A 99 6.05 -18.71 3.19
CA LEU A 99 5.18 -17.61 3.60
C LEU A 99 4.54 -16.98 2.36
N LYS A 100 3.23 -17.18 2.23
CA LYS A 100 2.42 -16.53 1.19
C LYS A 100 2.40 -15.03 1.44
N VAL A 101 2.62 -14.27 0.37
CA VAL A 101 2.59 -12.80 0.41
C VAL A 101 1.24 -12.31 0.87
N GLU A 102 0.18 -12.99 0.44
CA GLU A 102 -1.17 -12.59 0.78
C GLU A 102 -1.48 -12.71 2.28
N SER A 103 -0.83 -13.66 2.99
CA SER A 103 -1.10 -13.92 4.41
C SER A 103 -0.48 -12.92 5.34
N TYR A 104 0.81 -12.60 5.16
CA TYR A 104 1.43 -11.61 6.04
C TYR A 104 0.97 -10.19 5.69
N MET A 105 0.62 -9.90 4.43
CA MET A 105 0.10 -8.57 4.03
C MET A 105 -1.21 -8.22 4.73
N GLN A 106 -2.07 -9.21 4.99
CA GLN A 106 -3.29 -8.98 5.77
C GLN A 106 -2.95 -8.49 7.19
N ILE A 107 -1.97 -9.11 7.84
CA ILE A 107 -1.49 -8.73 9.19
C ILE A 107 -0.90 -7.32 9.15
N VAL A 108 -0.11 -7.01 8.13
CA VAL A 108 0.47 -5.67 7.92
C VAL A 108 -0.64 -4.60 7.86
N PHE A 109 -1.70 -4.82 7.08
CA PHE A 109 -2.81 -3.86 7.00
C PHE A 109 -3.57 -3.70 8.32
N VAL A 110 -3.77 -4.79 9.08
CA VAL A 110 -4.39 -4.71 10.41
C VAL A 110 -3.52 -3.90 11.38
N ILE A 111 -2.21 -4.16 11.40
CA ILE A 111 -1.27 -3.41 12.24
C ILE A 111 -1.23 -1.95 11.82
N SER A 112 -1.20 -1.65 10.51
CA SER A 112 -1.26 -0.29 10.00
C SER A 112 -2.56 0.41 10.41
N SER A 113 -3.70 -0.25 10.27
CA SER A 113 -5.00 0.27 10.68
C SER A 113 -5.05 0.58 12.19
N ALA A 114 -4.55 -0.33 13.02
CA ALA A 114 -4.45 -0.14 14.47
C ALA A 114 -3.47 0.99 14.84
N SER A 115 -2.34 1.11 14.12
CA SER A 115 -1.36 2.15 14.37
C SER A 115 -1.89 3.56 14.08
N LEU A 116 -2.75 3.71 13.07
CA LEU A 116 -3.40 5.00 12.77
C LEU A 116 -4.63 5.28 13.65
N LEU A 117 -5.11 4.30 14.43
CA LEU A 117 -6.11 4.54 15.49
C LEU A 117 -5.48 5.06 16.78
N LEU A 118 -4.19 4.84 17.01
CA LEU A 118 -3.51 5.27 18.24
C LEU A 118 -3.70 6.77 18.53
N PRO A 119 -3.51 7.71 17.58
CA PRO A 119 -3.73 9.14 17.82
C PRO A 119 -5.16 9.51 18.26
N ILE A 120 -6.15 8.72 17.82
CA ILE A 120 -7.56 8.89 18.18
C ILE A 120 -7.79 8.43 19.61
N VAL A 121 -7.29 7.24 19.91
CA VAL A 121 -7.40 6.61 21.23
C VAL A 121 -6.67 7.44 22.29
N THR A 122 -5.48 7.96 21.99
CA THR A 122 -4.73 8.83 22.90
C THR A 122 -5.41 10.16 23.12
N ASN A 123 -6.03 10.77 22.10
CA ASN A 123 -6.83 12.01 22.26
C ASN A 123 -8.07 11.82 23.14
N ILE A 124 -8.67 10.63 23.14
CA ILE A 124 -9.89 10.32 23.92
C ILE A 124 -9.55 9.89 25.34
N LEU A 125 -8.49 9.09 25.54
CA LEU A 125 -8.15 8.50 26.84
C LEU A 125 -7.22 9.36 27.70
N ILE A 126 -6.44 10.26 27.08
CA ILE A 126 -5.44 11.07 27.78
C ILE A 126 -5.86 12.54 27.60
N GLU A 127 -6.32 13.18 28.67
CA GLU A 127 -6.57 14.62 28.64
C GLU A 127 -5.31 15.35 28.17
N PRO A 128 -5.42 16.30 27.21
CA PRO A 128 -4.27 17.05 26.74
C PRO A 128 -3.67 17.80 27.93
N SER A 129 -2.48 17.38 28.35
CA SER A 129 -1.76 18.04 29.43
C SER A 129 -1.54 19.51 29.02
N LYS A 130 -2.22 20.43 29.69
CA LYS A 130 -2.18 21.88 29.44
C LYS A 130 -0.86 22.54 29.85
N VAL A 131 0.23 21.78 29.97
CA VAL A 131 1.52 22.28 30.45
C VAL A 131 2.40 22.61 29.25
N LYS A 132 2.49 23.92 28.95
CA LYS A 132 3.44 24.45 27.96
C LYS A 132 4.88 24.21 28.44
N GLY A 133 5.68 23.47 27.66
CA GLY A 133 7.14 23.45 27.79
C GLY A 133 7.76 22.26 28.54
N GLY A 134 7.36 21.02 28.21
CA GLY A 134 8.02 19.79 28.70
C GLY A 134 8.51 18.90 27.56
N SER A 135 9.48 18.01 27.84
CA SER A 135 9.88 16.94 26.90
C SER A 135 8.68 16.06 26.53
N ILE A 136 8.74 15.38 25.37
CA ILE A 136 7.67 14.58 24.76
C ILE A 136 6.77 13.92 25.82
N SER A 137 5.50 14.35 25.87
CA SER A 137 4.48 13.77 26.75
C SER A 137 4.35 12.26 26.48
N PHE A 138 3.97 11.47 27.49
CA PHE A 138 3.74 10.03 27.32
C PHE A 138 2.80 9.72 26.14
N GLY A 139 1.81 10.58 25.89
CA GLY A 139 0.93 10.49 24.71
C GLY A 139 1.66 10.67 23.38
N GLY A 140 2.58 11.63 23.29
CA GLY A 140 3.41 11.87 22.10
C GLY A 140 4.39 10.72 21.82
N CYS A 141 4.95 10.09 22.86
CA CYS A 141 5.77 8.89 22.70
C CYS A 141 4.97 7.71 22.12
N VAL A 142 3.74 7.50 22.60
CA VAL A 142 2.85 6.45 22.08
C VAL A 142 2.44 6.74 20.63
N GLN A 143 2.14 7.99 20.29
CA GLN A 143 1.85 8.39 18.91
C GLN A 143 3.06 8.18 17.98
N LEU A 144 4.26 8.59 18.40
CA LEU A 144 5.49 8.40 17.63
C LEU A 144 5.79 6.91 17.41
N LEU A 145 5.58 6.06 18.42
CA LEU A 145 5.72 4.62 18.28
C LEU A 145 4.69 4.04 17.29
N GLY A 146 3.45 4.53 17.33
CA GLY A 146 2.41 4.18 16.36
C GLY A 146 2.82 4.55 14.93
N PHE A 147 3.30 5.77 14.73
CA PHE A 147 3.75 6.27 13.43
C PHE A 147 4.99 5.52 12.91
N CYS A 148 5.96 5.21 13.76
CA CYS A 148 7.08 4.35 13.41
C CYS A 148 6.63 2.93 13.01
N THR A 149 5.61 2.39 13.69
CA THR A 149 5.04 1.07 13.36
C THR A 149 4.34 1.11 12.00
N PHE A 150 3.60 2.19 11.71
CA PHE A 150 2.98 2.41 10.41
C PHE A 150 4.05 2.49 9.30
N GLU A 151 5.12 3.25 9.50
CA GLU A 151 6.23 3.38 8.54
C GLU A 151 6.97 2.07 8.30
N ALA A 152 7.17 1.25 9.34
CA ALA A 152 7.68 -0.11 9.17
C ALA A 152 6.74 -0.96 8.30
N CYS A 153 5.42 -0.82 8.45
CA CYS A 153 4.44 -1.48 7.61
C CYS A 153 4.50 -0.99 6.15
N VAL A 154 4.67 0.32 5.91
CA VAL A 154 4.89 0.90 4.58
C VAL A 154 6.14 0.29 3.93
N GLY A 155 7.22 0.15 4.69
CA GLY A 155 8.43 -0.54 4.24
C GLY A 155 8.19 -1.99 3.82
N ILE A 156 7.32 -2.71 4.52
CA ILE A 156 6.95 -4.09 4.15
C ILE A 156 6.04 -4.12 2.92
N PHE A 157 5.14 -3.15 2.81
CA PHE A 157 4.13 -3.07 1.76
C PHE A 157 4.75 -2.96 0.37
N TRP A 158 5.72 -2.06 0.16
CA TRP A 158 6.32 -1.77 -1.15
C TRP A 158 6.92 -2.99 -1.90
N PRO A 159 7.84 -3.77 -1.30
CA PRO A 159 8.38 -4.96 -1.96
C PRO A 159 7.32 -6.06 -2.18
N SER A 160 6.36 -6.16 -1.25
CA SER A 160 5.29 -7.17 -1.29
C SER A 160 4.28 -6.89 -2.40
N ILE A 161 3.83 -5.64 -2.52
CA ILE A 161 2.94 -5.21 -3.59
C ILE A 161 3.63 -5.34 -4.95
N MET A 162 4.93 -5.03 -5.04
CA MET A 162 5.68 -5.17 -6.29
C MET A 162 5.70 -6.63 -6.79
N LYS A 163 5.86 -7.59 -5.88
CA LYS A 163 5.79 -9.02 -6.22
C LYS A 163 4.38 -9.47 -6.63
N MET A 164 3.32 -9.03 -5.93
CA MET A 164 1.96 -9.37 -6.34
C MET A 164 1.59 -8.75 -7.68
N ARG A 165 2.04 -7.51 -7.93
CA ARG A 165 1.89 -6.83 -9.22
C ARG A 165 2.59 -7.60 -10.34
N SER A 166 3.79 -8.13 -10.08
CA SER A 166 4.53 -8.93 -11.05
C SER A 166 3.86 -10.24 -11.42
N GLN A 167 3.12 -10.83 -10.49
CA GLN A 167 2.47 -12.13 -10.67
C GLN A 167 1.07 -12.02 -11.29
N TYR A 168 0.31 -10.98 -10.93
CA TYR A 168 -1.10 -10.88 -11.30
C TYR A 168 -1.38 -9.93 -12.46
N ILE A 169 -0.48 -8.97 -12.76
CA ILE A 169 -0.77 -7.93 -13.75
C ILE A 169 0.17 -8.05 -14.95
N PRO A 170 -0.35 -8.24 -16.18
CA PRO A 170 0.45 -8.28 -17.39
C PRO A 170 1.24 -6.97 -17.54
N GLU A 171 2.50 -7.07 -18.00
CA GLU A 171 3.43 -5.94 -18.03
C GLU A 171 2.91 -4.76 -18.86
N GLU A 172 2.25 -5.08 -19.98
CA GLU A 172 1.70 -4.12 -20.95
C GLU A 172 0.62 -3.18 -20.37
N ALA A 173 -0.21 -3.68 -19.45
CA ALA A 173 -1.36 -2.92 -18.91
C ALA A 173 -1.16 -2.45 -17.46
N ARG A 174 0.01 -2.74 -16.87
CA ARG A 174 0.24 -2.52 -15.43
C ARG A 174 0.11 -1.07 -15.00
N SER A 175 0.73 -0.16 -15.76
CA SER A 175 0.68 1.27 -15.48
C SER A 175 -0.76 1.80 -15.58
N THR A 176 -1.46 1.43 -16.65
CA THR A 176 -2.84 1.87 -16.93
C THR A 176 -3.83 1.40 -15.88
N ILE A 177 -3.78 0.12 -15.51
CA ILE A 177 -4.65 -0.46 -14.47
C ILE A 177 -4.43 0.25 -13.12
N MET A 178 -3.18 0.53 -12.75
CA MET A 178 -2.90 1.22 -11.49
C MET A 178 -3.37 2.66 -11.48
N ASN A 179 -3.16 3.37 -12.59
CA ASN A 179 -3.63 4.74 -12.71
C ASN A 179 -5.17 4.80 -12.69
N PHE A 180 -5.86 3.81 -13.25
CA PHE A 180 -7.32 3.71 -13.21
C PHE A 180 -7.88 3.70 -11.78
N PHE A 181 -7.25 2.97 -10.86
CA PHE A 181 -7.66 2.94 -9.45
C PHE A 181 -7.10 4.11 -8.62
N ARG A 182 -5.89 4.57 -8.93
CA ARG A 182 -5.24 5.66 -8.20
C ARG A 182 -5.90 7.00 -8.43
N ILE A 183 -6.29 7.34 -9.66
CA ILE A 183 -6.81 8.67 -9.98
C ILE A 183 -8.08 9.00 -9.17
N PRO A 184 -9.13 8.16 -9.16
CA PRO A 184 -10.37 8.49 -8.43
C PRO A 184 -10.15 8.56 -6.92
N LEU A 185 -9.38 7.62 -6.37
CA LEU A 185 -9.15 7.56 -4.94
C LEU A 185 -8.24 8.70 -4.46
N ASN A 186 -7.19 9.04 -5.19
CA ASN A 186 -6.33 10.17 -4.85
C ASN A 186 -7.07 11.50 -4.99
N ILE A 187 -7.96 11.66 -5.99
CA ILE A 187 -8.85 12.83 -6.07
C ILE A 187 -9.73 12.91 -4.82
N PHE A 188 -10.33 11.81 -4.39
CA PHE A 188 -11.12 11.77 -3.17
C PHE A 188 -10.30 12.20 -1.94
N VAL A 189 -9.10 11.66 -1.77
CA VAL A 189 -8.18 12.02 -0.69
C VAL A 189 -7.81 13.51 -0.76
N CYS A 190 -7.50 14.03 -1.94
CA CYS A 190 -7.22 15.45 -2.14
C CYS A 190 -8.40 16.34 -1.76
N ILE A 191 -9.65 15.94 -2.06
CA ILE A 191 -10.85 16.68 -1.65
C ILE A 191 -11.00 16.69 -0.13
N VAL A 192 -10.76 15.55 0.53
CA VAL A 192 -10.80 15.47 2.00
C VAL A 192 -9.71 16.34 2.64
N LEU A 193 -8.49 16.30 2.11
CA LEU A 193 -7.36 17.12 2.57
C LEU A 193 -7.58 18.61 2.29
N TYR A 194 -8.18 18.97 1.15
CA TYR A 194 -8.52 20.37 0.85
C TYR A 194 -9.51 20.93 1.88
N ASN A 195 -10.41 20.08 2.38
CA ASN A 195 -11.37 20.42 3.43
C ASN A 195 -10.82 20.15 4.85
N VAL A 196 -9.49 20.16 5.06
CA VAL A 196 -8.87 19.91 6.38
C VAL A 196 -9.28 20.90 7.46
N ASN A 197 -9.60 22.14 7.08
CA ASN A 197 -10.11 23.12 8.03
C ASN A 197 -11.54 22.80 8.52
N ALA A 198 -12.28 21.96 7.78
CA ALA A 198 -13.64 21.55 8.13
C ALA A 198 -13.69 20.22 8.92
N PHE A 199 -12.63 19.40 8.86
CA PHE A 199 -12.60 18.08 9.48
C PHE A 199 -11.50 17.96 10.55
N PRO A 200 -11.82 17.46 11.76
CA PRO A 200 -10.80 17.19 12.78
C PRO A 200 -9.77 16.18 12.28
N ILE A 201 -8.51 16.36 12.67
CA ILE A 201 -7.40 15.43 12.40
C ILE A 201 -7.77 13.99 12.81
N THR A 202 -8.50 13.84 13.93
CA THR A 202 -9.06 12.57 14.42
C THR A 202 -9.94 11.86 13.39
N VAL A 203 -10.78 12.60 12.67
CA VAL A 203 -11.67 12.04 11.63
C VAL A 203 -10.83 11.58 10.44
N MET A 204 -9.79 12.33 10.06
CA MET A 204 -8.92 11.95 8.95
C MET A 204 -8.12 10.68 9.22
N PHE A 205 -7.54 10.56 10.43
CA PHE A 205 -6.90 9.31 10.85
C PHE A 205 -7.91 8.15 10.97
N GLY A 206 -9.14 8.42 11.40
CA GLY A 206 -10.22 7.44 11.45
C GLY A 206 -10.57 6.91 10.06
N MET A 207 -10.70 7.80 9.08
CA MET A 207 -10.94 7.44 7.67
C MET A 207 -9.78 6.61 7.10
N CYS A 208 -8.53 7.00 7.35
CA CYS A 208 -7.36 6.21 6.93
C CYS A 208 -7.35 4.82 7.57
N SER A 209 -7.68 4.73 8.86
CA SER A 209 -7.79 3.44 9.53
C SER A 209 -8.86 2.54 8.93
N ILE A 210 -10.03 3.10 8.58
CA ILE A 210 -11.12 2.39 7.90
C ILE A 210 -10.64 1.92 6.52
N PHE A 211 -9.96 2.76 5.74
CA PHE A 211 -9.43 2.38 4.43
C PHE A 211 -8.43 1.23 4.52
N LEU A 212 -7.53 1.25 5.50
CA LEU A 212 -6.59 0.16 5.75
C LEU A 212 -7.29 -1.11 6.24
N PHE A 213 -8.35 -0.98 7.03
CA PHE A 213 -9.15 -2.11 7.46
C PHE A 213 -9.90 -2.75 6.28
N VAL A 214 -10.51 -1.94 5.41
CA VAL A 214 -11.12 -2.39 4.15
C VAL A 214 -10.06 -3.06 3.28
N ALA A 215 -8.87 -2.48 3.14
CA ALA A 215 -7.77 -3.09 2.41
C ALA A 215 -7.39 -4.47 2.98
N SER A 216 -7.44 -4.67 4.31
CA SER A 216 -7.23 -5.98 4.92
C SER A 216 -8.30 -7.00 4.53
N ILE A 217 -9.58 -6.58 4.48
CA ILE A 217 -10.68 -7.44 4.03
C ILE A 217 -10.50 -7.80 2.55
N LEU A 218 -10.16 -6.83 1.70
CA LEU A 218 -9.88 -7.07 0.28
C LEU A 218 -8.68 -7.99 0.09
N GLN A 219 -7.62 -7.83 0.88
CA GLN A 219 -6.44 -8.70 0.87
C GLN A 219 -6.80 -10.15 1.25
N ARG A 220 -7.70 -10.32 2.23
CA ARG A 220 -8.23 -11.64 2.59
C ARG A 220 -9.04 -12.27 1.46
N ARG A 221 -9.87 -11.49 0.76
CA ARG A 221 -10.60 -11.95 -0.42
C ARG A 221 -9.64 -12.37 -1.54
N LEU A 222 -8.62 -11.56 -1.81
CA LEU A 222 -7.58 -11.86 -2.79
C LEU A 222 -6.87 -13.18 -2.48
N MET A 223 -6.53 -13.43 -1.20
CA MET A 223 -5.94 -14.71 -0.80
C MET A 223 -6.84 -15.90 -1.12
N VAL A 224 -8.12 -15.83 -0.76
CA VAL A 224 -9.07 -16.94 -0.97
C VAL A 224 -9.22 -17.23 -2.47
N ILE A 225 -9.27 -16.19 -3.30
CA ILE A 225 -9.38 -16.34 -4.75
C ILE A 225 -8.08 -16.90 -5.35
N ALA A 226 -6.92 -16.44 -4.89
CA ALA A 226 -5.62 -16.93 -5.33
C ALA A 226 -5.39 -18.41 -4.95
N ASP A 227 -5.86 -18.83 -3.77
CA ASP A 227 -5.76 -20.22 -3.33
C ASP A 227 -6.70 -21.14 -4.09
N LYS A 228 -7.93 -20.68 -4.41
CA LYS A 228 -8.87 -21.43 -5.26
C LYS A 228 -8.29 -21.67 -6.65
N SER A 229 -7.80 -20.63 -7.32
CA SER A 229 -7.27 -20.80 -8.69
C SER A 229 -6.06 -21.74 -8.73
N LYS A 230 -5.16 -21.67 -7.73
CA LYS A 230 -4.03 -22.60 -7.64
C LYS A 230 -4.45 -24.05 -7.43
N THR A 231 -5.54 -24.27 -6.68
CA THR A 231 -6.08 -25.62 -6.43
C THR A 231 -6.70 -26.20 -7.69
N GLU A 232 -7.43 -25.37 -8.46
CA GLU A 232 -8.01 -25.74 -9.76
C GLU A 232 -6.90 -26.06 -10.80
N ASP A 233 -5.85 -25.23 -10.87
CA ASP A 233 -4.69 -25.47 -11.75
C ASP A 233 -3.98 -26.79 -11.40
N TRP A 234 -3.78 -27.07 -10.12
CA TRP A 234 -3.18 -28.33 -9.66
C TRP A 234 -4.04 -29.54 -9.98
N ALA A 235 -5.36 -29.43 -9.79
CA ALA A 235 -6.31 -30.49 -10.14
C ALA A 235 -6.28 -30.77 -11.65
N SER A 236 -6.28 -29.74 -12.50
CA SER A 236 -6.21 -29.88 -13.96
C SER A 236 -4.86 -30.46 -14.42
N MET A 237 -3.74 -30.07 -13.81
CA MET A 237 -2.43 -30.68 -14.09
C MET A 237 -2.38 -32.16 -13.70
N LYS A 238 -2.98 -32.52 -12.56
CA LYS A 238 -3.03 -33.92 -12.12
C LYS A 238 -3.87 -34.76 -13.09
N ASP A 239 -5.01 -34.24 -13.54
CA ASP A 239 -5.89 -34.93 -14.50
C ASP A 239 -5.18 -35.15 -15.85
N LYS A 240 -4.54 -34.12 -16.39
CA LYS A 240 -3.72 -34.23 -17.62
C LYS A 240 -2.55 -35.20 -17.48
N ASN A 241 -1.90 -35.25 -16.32
CA ASN A 241 -0.82 -36.20 -16.08
C ASN A 241 -1.32 -37.64 -15.94
N MET A 242 -2.53 -37.85 -15.40
CA MET A 242 -3.17 -39.18 -15.34
C MET A 242 -3.63 -39.65 -16.73
N GLU A 243 -4.09 -38.76 -17.60
CA GLU A 243 -4.40 -39.09 -19.01
C GLU A 243 -3.15 -39.36 -19.87
N ALA A 244 -1.99 -38.81 -19.47
CA ALA A 244 -0.73 -38.96 -20.19
C ALA A 244 0.09 -40.20 -19.79
N GLU A 245 -0.31 -40.96 -18.77
CA GLU A 245 0.25 -42.31 -18.52
C GLU A 245 -0.38 -43.30 -19.50
N PRO A 246 0.35 -43.79 -20.53
CA PRO A 246 -0.20 -44.82 -21.39
C PRO A 246 -0.46 -46.07 -20.54
N LEU A 247 -1.68 -46.61 -20.64
CA LEU A 247 -2.05 -47.94 -20.16
C LEU A 247 -1.05 -48.96 -20.74
N ASN A 248 0.04 -49.22 -20.00
CA ASN A 248 0.89 -50.38 -20.23
C ASN A 248 0.14 -51.60 -19.73
N ILE A 249 -0.69 -52.17 -20.61
CA ILE A 249 -1.20 -53.54 -20.55
C ILE A 249 -1.00 -54.17 -21.92
#